data_AF-A0A1S7UHJ5-F1
#
_entry.id   AF-A0A1S7UHJ5-F1
#
_cell.length_a   1.000
_cell.length_b   1.000
_cell.length_c   1.000
_cell.angle_alpha   90.00
_cell.angle_beta   90.00
_cell.angle_gamma   90.00
#
_symmetry.space_group_name_H-M   'P 1'
#
loop_
_entity.id
_entity.type
_entity.pdbx_description
1 polymer ?
#
loop_
_entity_poly.entity_id
_entity_poly.type
_entity_poly.pdbx_seq_one_letter_code
_entity_poly.pdbx_strand_id
1 'polypeptide(L)'
;MSSETQPISPARFAEALKDLPASSLALKVLELRNSIAHLDYSNEELKPFAEGTVPTVDQHGNRSEAGQPDQDCKDAIAENEAVIVRMQERIELIRAEVEGRGLSWQEFRGTADQTAAATQDAEEDDDVTRNGISTTVATTTTTTTMMVNGHGQNQSVESQHEAWRDGTFRTGTIRSDEDIIQELLSRMPADHDDEDPDAGMHL
;
A
#
# COMPACT_ATOMS: atom_id res chain seq x y z
N MET A 1 -6.18 12.62 -26.40
CA MET A 1 -6.62 12.76 -24.99
C MET A 1 -5.36 12.88 -24.13
N SER A 2 -4.62 14.01 -24.12
CA SER A 2 -3.27 14.03 -23.50
C SER A 2 -2.68 15.41 -23.14
N SER A 3 -3.47 16.43 -22.80
CA SER A 3 -2.89 17.78 -22.54
C SER A 3 -3.26 18.44 -21.20
N GLU A 4 -3.95 17.74 -20.30
CA GLU A 4 -4.51 18.36 -19.08
C GLU A 4 -3.69 18.13 -17.79
N THR A 5 -2.64 17.30 -17.83
CA THR A 5 -1.80 16.97 -16.66
C THR A 5 -0.33 17.18 -16.95
N GLN A 6 0.06 18.41 -17.31
CA GLN A 6 1.47 18.76 -17.30
C GLN A 6 2.06 18.58 -15.89
N PRO A 7 3.16 17.84 -15.74
CA PRO A 7 3.83 17.73 -14.45
C PRO A 7 4.22 19.12 -13.92
N ILE A 8 4.03 19.35 -12.61
CA ILE A 8 4.55 20.57 -11.97
C ILE A 8 6.07 20.67 -12.18
N SER A 9 6.54 21.85 -12.57
CA SER A 9 7.96 22.08 -12.78
C SER A 9 8.74 21.96 -11.48
N PRO A 10 10.01 21.50 -11.51
CA PRO A 10 10.84 21.39 -10.31
C PRO A 10 10.94 22.69 -9.52
N ALA A 11 11.04 23.84 -10.20
CA ALA A 11 11.09 25.15 -9.57
C ALA A 11 9.80 25.51 -8.80
N ARG A 12 8.62 25.21 -9.39
CA ARG A 12 7.33 25.44 -8.72
C ARG A 12 7.12 24.49 -7.56
N PHE A 13 7.61 23.25 -7.67
CA PHE A 13 7.60 22.30 -6.57
C PHE A 13 8.47 22.80 -5.41
N ALA A 14 9.72 23.20 -5.67
CA ALA A 14 10.64 23.72 -4.67
C ALA A 14 10.09 24.98 -3.96
N GLU A 15 9.46 25.90 -4.70
CA GLU A 15 8.84 27.08 -4.09
C GLU A 15 7.72 26.70 -3.13
N ALA A 16 6.89 25.73 -3.49
CA ALA A 16 5.81 25.25 -2.63
C ALA A 16 6.33 24.62 -1.33
N LEU A 17 7.50 23.95 -1.35
CA LEU A 17 8.07 23.28 -0.17
C LEU A 17 8.28 24.22 1.02
N LYS A 18 8.62 25.48 0.76
CA LYS A 18 8.92 26.52 1.77
C LYS A 18 7.78 26.74 2.76
N ASP A 19 6.53 26.58 2.30
CA ASP A 19 5.34 26.83 3.11
C ASP A 19 4.86 25.58 3.88
N LEU A 20 5.42 24.40 3.62
CA LEU A 20 5.02 23.16 4.31
C LEU A 20 5.75 22.98 5.66
N PRO A 21 5.07 22.46 6.70
CA PRO A 21 5.74 22.04 7.93
C PRO A 21 6.56 20.75 7.71
N ALA A 22 7.53 20.49 8.61
CA ALA A 22 8.43 19.34 8.52
C ALA A 22 7.70 17.98 8.47
N SER A 23 6.60 17.83 9.21
CA SER A 23 5.77 16.62 9.17
C SER A 23 5.18 16.36 7.78
N SER A 24 4.71 17.40 7.09
CA SER A 24 4.19 17.29 5.73
C SER A 24 5.30 16.98 4.72
N LEU A 25 6.51 17.51 4.91
CA LEU A 25 7.67 17.12 4.10
C LEU A 25 7.99 15.63 4.26
N ALA A 26 7.93 15.08 5.47
CA ALA A 26 8.15 13.66 5.73
C ALA A 26 7.08 12.78 5.07
N LEU A 27 5.80 13.18 5.18
CA LEU A 27 4.71 12.50 4.47
C LEU A 27 4.93 12.52 2.95
N LYS A 28 5.41 13.63 2.41
CA LYS A 28 5.66 13.74 0.96
C LYS A 28 6.80 12.81 0.50
N VAL A 29 7.85 12.66 1.31
CA VAL A 29 8.94 11.70 1.01
C VAL A 29 8.40 10.27 1.01
N LEU A 30 7.55 9.90 1.97
CA LEU A 30 6.95 8.56 2.03
C LEU A 30 6.05 8.29 0.82
N GLU A 31 5.21 9.25 0.43
CA GLU A 31 4.37 9.18 -0.76
C GLU A 31 5.20 8.97 -2.03
N LEU A 32 6.27 9.75 -2.21
CA LEU A 32 7.16 9.64 -3.37
C LEU A 32 7.88 8.29 -3.41
N ARG A 33 8.40 7.81 -2.27
CA ARG A 33 9.04 6.48 -2.21
C ARG A 33 8.08 5.35 -2.50
N ASN A 34 6.86 5.41 -1.98
CA ASN A 34 5.83 4.43 -2.28
C ASN A 34 5.47 4.44 -3.77
N SER A 35 5.34 5.62 -4.37
CA SER A 35 5.09 5.76 -5.81
C SER A 35 6.22 5.16 -6.66
N ILE A 36 7.49 5.41 -6.29
CA ILE A 36 8.66 4.80 -6.95
C ILE A 36 8.61 3.28 -6.82
N ALA A 37 8.38 2.75 -5.62
CA ALA A 37 8.33 1.30 -5.39
C ALA A 37 7.22 0.61 -6.22
N HIS A 38 6.07 1.28 -6.40
CA HIS A 38 5.02 0.77 -7.27
C HIS A 38 5.41 0.78 -8.76
N LEU A 39 6.12 1.80 -9.22
CA LEU A 39 6.62 1.86 -10.59
C LEU A 39 7.71 0.81 -10.84
N ASP A 40 8.63 0.63 -9.89
CA ASP A 40 9.66 -0.42 -9.97
C ASP A 40 9.02 -1.81 -10.05
N TYR A 41 8.04 -2.09 -9.18
CA TYR A 41 7.29 -3.34 -9.22
C TYR A 41 6.56 -3.55 -10.55
N SER A 42 5.88 -2.52 -11.05
CA SER A 42 5.20 -2.58 -12.36
C SER A 42 6.19 -2.82 -13.50
N ASN A 43 7.40 -2.25 -13.43
CA ASN A 43 8.43 -2.47 -14.43
C ASN A 43 8.93 -3.92 -14.41
N GLU A 44 9.13 -4.51 -13.23
CA GLU A 44 9.48 -5.94 -13.10
C GLU A 44 8.37 -6.84 -13.69
N GLU A 45 7.10 -6.51 -13.50
CA GLU A 45 5.99 -7.26 -14.10
C GLU A 45 5.91 -7.12 -15.63
N LEU A 46 6.33 -5.98 -16.18
CA LEU A 46 6.32 -5.73 -17.63
C LEU A 46 7.54 -6.34 -18.35
N LYS A 47 8.68 -6.52 -17.67
CA LYS A 47 9.93 -7.04 -18.26
C LYS A 47 9.76 -8.33 -19.07
N PRO A 48 9.05 -9.37 -18.59
CA PRO A 48 8.92 -10.62 -19.35
C PRO A 48 8.25 -10.43 -20.72
N PHE A 49 7.31 -9.50 -20.82
CA PHE A 49 6.64 -9.17 -22.08
C PHE A 49 7.51 -8.26 -22.95
N ALA A 50 8.15 -7.25 -22.34
CA ALA A 50 9.08 -6.36 -23.02
C ALA A 50 10.32 -7.09 -23.59
N GLU A 51 10.73 -8.21 -23.00
CA GLU A 51 11.81 -9.07 -23.48
C GLU A 51 11.33 -10.18 -24.43
N GLY A 52 10.01 -10.39 -24.53
CA GLY A 52 9.41 -11.46 -25.31
C GLY A 52 9.60 -12.86 -24.71
N THR A 53 9.96 -12.97 -23.43
CA THR A 53 10.09 -14.27 -22.73
C THR A 53 8.72 -14.91 -22.47
N VAL A 54 7.66 -14.11 -22.41
CA VAL A 54 6.28 -14.55 -22.31
C VAL A 54 5.52 -14.17 -23.60
N PRO A 55 4.78 -15.11 -24.24
CA PRO A 55 4.00 -14.81 -25.42
C PRO A 55 2.80 -13.90 -25.09
N THR A 56 2.58 -12.88 -25.89
CA THR A 56 1.44 -11.96 -25.79
C THR A 56 0.32 -12.36 -26.75
N VAL A 57 -0.87 -11.77 -26.56
CA VAL A 57 -1.99 -11.91 -27.49
C VAL A 57 -2.31 -10.53 -28.04
N ASP A 58 -2.33 -10.40 -29.36
CA ASP A 58 -2.66 -9.13 -30.01
C ASP A 58 -4.17 -8.82 -29.91
N GLN A 59 -4.56 -7.62 -30.34
CA GLN A 59 -5.97 -7.20 -30.35
C GLN A 59 -6.88 -8.08 -31.23
N HIS A 60 -6.30 -8.87 -32.14
CA HIS A 60 -7.01 -9.77 -33.04
C HIS A 60 -7.07 -11.21 -32.50
N GLY A 61 -6.55 -11.47 -31.30
CA GLY A 61 -6.54 -12.79 -30.67
C GLY A 61 -5.41 -13.71 -31.15
N ASN A 62 -4.45 -13.21 -31.93
CA ASN A 62 -3.29 -13.98 -32.35
C ASN A 62 -2.25 -14.01 -31.25
N ARG A 63 -1.72 -15.20 -30.95
CA ARG A 63 -0.63 -15.38 -30.00
C ARG A 63 0.70 -15.05 -30.68
N SER A 64 1.47 -14.15 -30.08
CA SER A 64 2.85 -13.85 -30.48
C SER A 64 3.76 -15.07 -30.28
N GLU A 65 4.76 -15.23 -31.14
CA GLU A 65 5.78 -16.26 -30.94
C GLU A 65 6.65 -15.94 -29.72
N ALA A 66 7.02 -16.96 -28.95
CA ALA A 66 7.97 -16.80 -27.85
C ALA A 66 9.30 -16.27 -28.40
N GLY A 67 9.82 -15.20 -27.82
CA GLY A 67 11.01 -14.48 -28.28
C GLY A 67 10.73 -13.19 -29.05
N GLN A 68 9.46 -12.84 -29.31
CA GLN A 68 9.12 -11.54 -29.90
C GLN A 68 8.80 -10.50 -28.82
N PRO A 69 9.62 -9.43 -28.68
CA PRO A 69 9.40 -8.39 -27.68
C PRO A 69 8.12 -7.58 -27.91
N ASP A 70 7.38 -7.28 -26.84
CA ASP A 70 6.26 -6.35 -26.90
C ASP A 70 6.76 -4.90 -26.82
N GLN A 71 6.49 -4.12 -27.87
CA GLN A 71 6.94 -2.73 -27.97
C GLN A 71 6.17 -1.80 -27.02
N ASP A 72 4.88 -2.05 -26.79
CA ASP A 72 4.07 -1.23 -25.90
C ASP A 72 4.56 -1.39 -24.46
N CYS A 73 4.95 -2.60 -24.07
CA CYS A 73 5.57 -2.85 -22.75
C CYS A 73 6.92 -2.15 -22.60
N LYS A 74 7.76 -2.11 -23.65
CA LYS A 74 9.04 -1.37 -23.62
C LYS A 74 8.84 0.13 -23.45
N ASP A 75 7.89 0.69 -24.20
CA ASP A 75 7.60 2.12 -24.15
C ASP A 75 7.02 2.51 -22.79
N ALA A 76 6.14 1.66 -22.21
CA ALA A 76 5.62 1.84 -20.86
C ALA A 76 6.71 1.82 -19.79
N ILE A 77 7.66 0.87 -19.85
CA ILE A 77 8.81 0.82 -18.93
C ILE A 77 9.64 2.11 -19.05
N ALA A 78 9.95 2.54 -20.27
CA ALA A 78 10.75 3.75 -20.49
C ALA A 78 10.05 5.02 -19.96
N GLU A 79 8.72 5.11 -20.09
CA GLU A 79 7.93 6.19 -19.52
C GLU A 79 7.96 6.16 -17.98
N ASN A 80 7.75 4.99 -17.38
CA ASN A 80 7.82 4.79 -15.94
C ASN A 80 9.19 5.18 -15.37
N GLU A 81 10.28 4.79 -16.02
CA GLU A 81 11.64 5.19 -15.64
C GLU A 81 11.81 6.71 -15.64
N ALA A 82 11.30 7.41 -16.67
CA ALA A 82 11.32 8.86 -16.71
C ALA A 82 10.47 9.50 -15.59
N VAL A 83 9.40 8.84 -15.14
CA VAL A 83 8.61 9.28 -13.98
C VAL A 83 9.39 9.07 -12.68
N ILE A 84 10.04 7.91 -12.51
CA ILE A 84 10.88 7.59 -11.35
C ILE A 84 11.98 8.64 -11.18
N VAL A 85 12.71 8.99 -12.26
CA VAL A 85 13.74 10.03 -12.22
C VAL A 85 13.19 11.35 -11.68
N ARG A 86 12.03 11.80 -12.17
CA ARG A 86 11.40 13.04 -11.69
C ARG A 86 10.94 12.95 -10.24
N MET A 87 10.51 11.77 -9.77
CA MET A 87 10.17 11.56 -8.36
C MET A 87 11.42 11.60 -7.47
N GLN A 88 12.54 11.04 -7.93
CA GLN A 88 13.83 11.12 -7.26
C GLN A 88 14.35 12.56 -7.18
N GLU A 89 14.28 13.32 -8.27
CA GLU A 89 14.60 14.77 -8.28
C GLU A 89 13.75 15.54 -7.24
N ARG A 90 12.47 15.20 -7.10
CA ARG A 90 11.60 15.82 -6.07
C ARG A 90 12.03 15.44 -4.65
N ILE A 91 12.48 14.20 -4.42
CA ILE A 91 13.05 13.80 -3.13
C ILE A 91 14.31 14.62 -2.82
N GLU A 92 15.17 14.86 -3.82
CA GLU A 92 16.37 15.71 -3.65
C GLU A 92 16.03 17.16 -3.31
N LEU A 93 14.99 17.74 -3.93
CA LEU A 93 14.50 19.07 -3.59
C LEU A 93 13.98 19.13 -2.14
N ILE A 94 13.25 18.10 -1.68
CA ILE A 94 12.82 18.02 -0.28
C ILE A 94 14.02 17.90 0.65
N ARG A 95 15.02 17.10 0.28
CA ARG A 95 16.26 16.97 1.06
C ARG A 95 16.96 18.33 1.21
N ALA A 96 17.13 19.06 0.11
CA ALA A 96 17.75 20.39 0.13
C ALA A 96 16.98 21.37 1.01
N GLU A 97 15.64 21.35 0.97
CA GLU A 97 14.80 22.17 1.85
C GLU A 97 14.94 21.79 3.32
N VAL A 98 14.93 20.49 3.65
CA VAL A 98 15.10 19.98 5.02
C VAL A 98 16.45 20.39 5.60
N GLU A 99 17.53 20.18 4.85
CA GLU A 99 18.89 20.56 5.24
C GLU A 99 19.02 22.11 5.34
N GLY A 100 18.36 22.85 4.44
CA GLY A 100 18.29 24.32 4.48
C GLY A 100 17.62 24.88 5.73
N ARG A 101 16.72 24.11 6.37
CA ARG A 101 16.11 24.43 7.66
C ARG A 101 16.96 24.01 8.87
N GLY A 102 18.11 23.37 8.64
CA GLY A 102 18.96 22.82 9.69
C GLY A 102 18.43 21.53 10.31
N LEU A 103 17.50 20.85 9.64
CA LEU A 103 16.96 19.55 10.08
C LEU A 103 17.81 18.41 9.51
N SER A 104 17.88 17.28 10.22
CA SER A 104 18.61 16.10 9.74
C SER A 104 17.80 15.34 8.70
N TRP A 105 18.37 15.14 7.51
CA TRP A 105 17.77 14.29 6.48
C TRP A 105 17.56 12.83 6.94
N GLN A 106 18.35 12.35 7.90
CA GLN A 106 18.24 10.97 8.39
C GLN A 106 16.87 10.68 9.00
N GLU A 107 16.24 11.67 9.64
CA GLU A 107 14.91 11.54 10.24
C GLU A 107 13.83 11.26 9.18
N PHE A 108 14.09 11.61 7.92
CA PHE A 108 13.18 11.45 6.78
C PHE A 108 13.40 10.15 6.01
N ARG A 109 14.42 9.35 6.35
CA ARG A 109 14.71 8.06 5.69
C ARG A 109 13.75 6.93 6.09
N GLY A 110 13.03 7.08 7.22
CA GLY A 110 12.16 6.03 7.73
C GLY A 110 12.94 4.80 8.23
N THR A 111 12.27 3.87 8.92
CA THR A 111 12.95 2.74 9.59
C THR A 111 13.49 1.70 8.60
N ALA A 112 12.81 1.49 7.46
CA ALA A 112 13.20 0.48 6.46
C ALA A 112 14.57 0.75 5.82
N ASP A 113 14.90 2.03 5.63
CA ASP A 113 16.14 2.50 5.00
C ASP A 113 17.31 2.53 6.02
N GLN A 114 17.00 2.64 7.32
CA GLN A 114 17.98 2.53 8.43
C GLN A 114 18.45 1.08 8.65
N THR A 115 17.55 0.11 8.51
CA THR A 115 17.92 -1.32 8.61
C THR A 115 18.78 -1.81 7.45
N ALA A 116 18.65 -1.25 6.24
CA ALA A 116 19.50 -1.62 5.11
C ALA A 116 20.92 -1.05 5.23
N ALA A 117 21.08 0.15 5.78
CA ALA A 117 22.39 0.77 6.00
C ALA A 117 23.17 0.11 7.15
N ALA A 118 22.49 -0.33 8.22
CA ALA A 118 23.13 -1.00 9.36
C ALA A 118 23.75 -2.37 9.02
N THR A 119 23.32 -3.01 7.92
CA THR A 119 23.85 -4.31 7.48
C THR A 119 25.13 -4.17 6.64
N GLN A 120 25.43 -2.99 6.10
CA GLN A 120 26.61 -2.79 5.24
C GLN A 120 27.90 -2.45 6.00
N ASP A 121 27.82 -2.07 7.28
CA ASP A 121 28.99 -1.72 8.12
C ASP A 121 29.45 -2.87 9.05
N ALA A 122 28.89 -4.07 8.93
CA ALA A 122 29.12 -5.19 9.86
C ALA A 122 29.77 -6.45 9.24
N GLU A 123 30.53 -6.30 8.14
CA GLU A 123 31.30 -7.40 7.54
C GLU A 123 32.82 -7.18 7.62
N GLU A 124 33.34 -6.81 8.79
CA GLU A 124 34.73 -7.14 9.16
C GLU A 124 34.77 -7.64 10.62
N ASP A 125 35.39 -8.82 10.76
CA ASP A 125 35.96 -9.43 11.98
C ASP A 125 35.10 -10.42 12.80
N ASP A 126 35.29 -11.70 12.45
CA ASP A 126 35.66 -12.85 13.29
C ASP A 126 34.88 -13.19 14.59
N ASP A 127 34.23 -14.35 14.51
CA ASP A 127 34.16 -15.46 15.49
C ASP A 127 33.78 -15.25 16.99
N VAL A 128 33.08 -16.29 17.49
CA VAL A 128 32.91 -16.69 18.90
C VAL A 128 31.66 -16.22 19.68
N THR A 129 30.61 -17.03 19.52
CA THR A 129 29.71 -17.63 20.53
C THR A 129 28.98 -16.80 21.62
N ARG A 130 27.67 -17.11 21.72
CA ARG A 130 26.92 -17.54 22.92
C ARG A 130 25.97 -16.53 23.61
N ASN A 131 24.68 -16.80 23.37
CA ASN A 131 23.57 -16.86 24.33
C ASN A 131 23.15 -15.58 25.08
N GLY A 132 21.99 -15.03 24.71
CA GLY A 132 21.27 -14.06 25.51
C GLY A 132 19.89 -13.72 24.93
N ILE A 133 18.88 -14.51 25.32
CA ILE A 133 17.46 -14.13 25.49
C ILE A 133 16.94 -12.98 24.61
N SER A 134 16.29 -13.35 23.51
CA SER A 134 15.45 -12.44 22.74
C SER A 134 14.04 -12.46 23.31
N THR A 135 13.72 -11.44 24.12
CA THR A 135 12.33 -11.09 24.46
C THR A 135 11.64 -10.65 23.17
N THR A 136 10.86 -11.55 22.57
CA THR A 136 9.94 -11.25 21.48
C THR A 136 8.80 -10.38 22.00
N VAL A 137 8.99 -9.05 22.02
CA VAL A 137 7.87 -8.12 21.92
C VAL A 137 7.44 -8.17 20.46
N ALA A 138 6.41 -8.98 20.20
CA ALA A 138 5.72 -9.01 18.92
C ALA A 138 4.98 -7.68 18.74
N THR A 139 5.65 -6.66 18.21
CA THR A 139 4.99 -5.50 17.63
C THR A 139 4.53 -5.92 16.23
N THR A 140 3.28 -6.38 16.16
CA THR A 140 2.55 -6.63 14.91
C THR A 140 2.52 -5.35 14.07
N THR A 141 3.51 -5.19 13.22
CA THR A 141 3.53 -4.17 12.17
C THR A 141 2.80 -4.79 10.98
N THR A 142 1.48 -4.58 10.95
CA THR A 142 0.62 -4.97 9.85
C THR A 142 0.96 -4.09 8.65
N THR A 143 1.90 -4.54 7.81
CA THR A 143 2.05 -4.01 6.45
C THR A 143 0.83 -4.46 5.66
N THR A 144 -0.24 -3.66 5.72
CA THR A 144 -1.43 -3.86 4.89
C THR A 144 -1.11 -3.42 3.47
N THR A 145 -0.52 -4.31 2.69
CA THR A 145 -0.49 -4.18 1.23
C THR A 145 -1.92 -4.36 0.73
N MET A 146 -2.62 -3.27 0.42
CA MET A 146 -3.93 -3.30 -0.22
C MET A 146 -3.77 -3.82 -1.66
N MET A 147 -3.97 -5.13 -1.86
CA MET A 147 -4.16 -5.71 -3.19
C MET A 147 -5.56 -5.32 -3.70
N VAL A 148 -5.62 -4.43 -4.69
CA VAL A 148 -6.83 -4.08 -5.42
C VAL A 148 -6.93 -4.99 -6.66
N ASN A 149 -7.72 -6.05 -6.49
CA ASN A 149 -8.55 -6.78 -7.47
C ASN A 149 -7.99 -7.12 -8.88
N GLY A 150 -7.86 -8.42 -9.18
CA GLY A 150 -7.81 -8.89 -10.57
C GLY A 150 -7.26 -10.31 -10.84
N HIS A 151 -8.13 -11.32 -10.75
CA HIS A 151 -8.13 -12.55 -11.56
C HIS A 151 -6.88 -13.47 -11.60
N GLY A 152 -6.89 -14.55 -10.80
CA GLY A 152 -6.00 -15.70 -10.99
C GLY A 152 -6.60 -16.96 -10.39
N GLN A 153 -7.04 -17.88 -11.25
CA GLN A 153 -7.55 -19.19 -10.86
C GLN A 153 -6.45 -20.00 -10.15
N ASN A 154 -6.80 -20.47 -8.95
CA ASN A 154 -6.30 -21.70 -8.32
C ASN A 154 -4.78 -21.82 -8.14
N GLN A 155 -4.25 -21.30 -7.01
CA GLN A 155 -3.16 -21.95 -6.27
C GLN A 155 -2.97 -21.35 -4.85
N SER A 156 -2.79 -22.27 -3.90
CA SER A 156 -2.32 -22.14 -2.50
C SER A 156 -3.17 -21.34 -1.49
N VAL A 157 -3.85 -22.10 -0.63
CA VAL A 157 -4.70 -21.70 0.51
C VAL A 157 -3.88 -21.29 1.76
N GLU A 158 -2.60 -20.95 1.63
CA GLU A 158 -1.67 -20.96 2.79
C GLU A 158 -1.23 -19.58 3.30
N SER A 159 -2.01 -18.52 3.04
CA SER A 159 -1.79 -17.22 3.70
C SER A 159 -3.08 -16.42 3.91
N GLN A 160 -4.21 -17.09 4.12
CA GLN A 160 -5.41 -16.44 4.66
C GLN A 160 -5.27 -16.37 6.18
N HIS A 161 -5.05 -15.17 6.72
CA HIS A 161 -4.92 -14.92 8.16
C HIS A 161 -6.04 -15.59 8.97
N GLU A 162 -5.72 -16.20 10.12
CA GLU A 162 -6.67 -16.93 10.98
C GLU A 162 -7.94 -16.14 11.35
N ALA A 163 -7.79 -14.81 11.42
CA ALA A 163 -8.86 -13.83 11.57
C ALA A 163 -10.01 -13.96 10.54
N TRP A 164 -9.73 -14.52 9.36
CA TRP A 164 -10.72 -14.77 8.30
C TRP A 164 -11.44 -16.13 8.46
N ARG A 165 -10.84 -17.06 9.22
CA ARG A 165 -11.41 -18.39 9.48
C ARG A 165 -12.29 -18.44 10.72
N ASP A 166 -12.00 -17.65 11.75
CA ASP A 166 -12.76 -17.67 13.01
C ASP A 166 -14.03 -16.81 12.98
N GLY A 167 -14.24 -16.03 11.91
CA GLY A 167 -15.41 -15.18 11.73
C GLY A 167 -15.35 -13.82 12.43
N THR A 168 -14.22 -13.46 13.06
CA THR A 168 -14.00 -12.16 13.69
C THR A 168 -14.04 -11.02 12.66
N PHE A 169 -13.59 -11.25 11.42
CA PHE A 169 -13.75 -10.32 10.31
C PHE A 169 -14.85 -10.78 9.36
N ARG A 170 -16.09 -10.35 9.60
CA ARG A 170 -17.12 -10.33 8.56
C ARG A 170 -16.99 -9.06 7.75
N THR A 171 -16.52 -9.18 6.51
CA THR A 171 -16.75 -8.11 5.52
C THR A 171 -18.26 -8.03 5.27
N GLY A 172 -18.89 -6.99 5.82
CA GLY A 172 -20.28 -6.68 5.51
C GLY A 172 -20.39 -6.22 4.06
N THR A 173 -21.36 -6.74 3.32
CA THR A 173 -21.83 -6.07 2.10
C THR A 173 -22.57 -4.81 2.52
N ILE A 174 -22.13 -3.63 2.06
CA ILE A 174 -22.89 -2.39 2.26
C ILE A 174 -24.22 -2.55 1.51
N ARG A 175 -25.30 -2.81 2.24
CA ARG A 175 -26.67 -2.77 1.71
C ARG A 175 -27.24 -1.38 1.95
N SER A 176 -28.17 -0.96 1.11
CA SER A 176 -28.83 0.36 1.21
C SER A 176 -29.51 0.52 2.57
N ASP A 177 -29.55 1.76 3.06
CA ASP A 177 -30.03 2.14 4.41
C ASP A 177 -31.44 1.61 4.75
N GLU A 178 -32.30 1.40 3.73
CA GLU A 178 -33.67 0.88 3.88
C GLU A 178 -33.69 -0.56 4.46
N ASP A 179 -32.78 -1.42 4.00
CA ASP A 179 -32.73 -2.83 4.40
C ASP A 179 -32.27 -2.98 5.86
N ILE A 180 -31.40 -2.07 6.30
CA ILE A 180 -30.87 -2.03 7.67
C ILE A 180 -31.99 -1.66 8.65
N ILE A 181 -32.85 -0.71 8.30
CA ILE A 181 -33.96 -0.27 9.15
C ILE A 181 -35.00 -1.39 9.31
N GLN A 182 -35.32 -2.13 8.26
CA GLN A 182 -36.26 -3.26 8.33
C GLN A 182 -35.75 -4.42 9.20
N GLU A 183 -34.46 -4.73 9.12
CA GLU A 183 -33.86 -5.78 9.96
C GLU A 183 -33.80 -5.36 11.43
N LEU A 184 -33.57 -4.07 11.71
CA LEU A 184 -33.58 -3.53 13.07
C LEU A 184 -34.98 -3.55 13.70
N LEU A 185 -36.03 -3.21 12.94
CA LEU A 185 -37.42 -3.30 13.39
C LEU A 185 -37.86 -4.75 13.66
N SER A 186 -37.38 -5.69 12.86
CA SER A 186 -37.70 -7.12 13.02
C SER A 186 -37.07 -7.74 14.25
N ARG A 187 -36.05 -7.08 14.84
CA ARG A 187 -35.26 -7.58 15.96
C ARG A 187 -35.62 -6.95 17.30
N MET A 188 -36.49 -5.94 17.33
CA MET A 188 -37.10 -5.49 18.58
C MET A 188 -38.22 -6.47 18.97
N PRO A 189 -38.18 -7.09 20.16
CA PRO A 189 -39.33 -7.80 20.67
C PRO A 189 -40.48 -6.80 20.81
N ALA A 190 -41.65 -7.12 20.27
CA ALA A 190 -42.85 -6.35 20.55
C ALA A 190 -43.12 -6.47 22.05
N ASP A 191 -43.07 -5.35 22.77
CA ASP A 191 -43.49 -5.28 24.17
C ASP A 191 -44.90 -5.87 24.24
N HIS A 192 -45.01 -7.07 24.82
CA HIS A 192 -46.28 -7.64 25.22
C HIS A 192 -46.76 -6.81 26.40
N ASP A 193 -47.77 -5.99 26.16
CA ASP A 193 -48.64 -5.42 27.18
C ASP A 193 -49.32 -6.58 27.92
N ASP A 194 -48.69 -7.11 28.97
CA ASP A 194 -49.38 -7.93 29.97
C ASP A 194 -50.24 -6.99 30.82
N GLU A 195 -51.45 -6.72 30.32
CA GLU A 195 -52.58 -6.30 31.13
C GLU A 195 -52.88 -7.41 32.16
N ASP A 196 -52.60 -7.16 33.44
CA ASP A 196 -53.03 -8.04 34.54
C ASP A 196 -54.11 -7.33 35.38
N PRO A 197 -55.41 -7.48 35.06
CA PRO A 197 -56.50 -6.92 35.84
C PRO A 197 -57.12 -7.97 36.77
N ASP A 198 -56.54 -8.20 37.95
CA ASP A 198 -57.27 -8.52 39.21
C ASP A 198 -56.35 -9.15 40.26
N ALA A 199 -55.94 -8.37 41.26
CA ALA A 199 -55.67 -8.91 42.59
C ALA A 199 -56.01 -7.84 43.63
N GLY A 200 -57.29 -7.81 43.96
CA GLY A 200 -57.88 -6.91 44.93
C GLY A 200 -57.29 -7.03 46.35
N MET A 201 -57.34 -5.88 47.00
CA MET A 201 -57.26 -5.66 48.44
C MET A 201 -58.03 -6.71 49.24
N HIS A 202 -57.42 -7.30 50.27
CA HIS A 202 -58.09 -7.52 51.55
C HIS A 202 -57.06 -7.54 52.70
N LEU A 203 -57.46 -6.84 53.77
CA LEU A 203 -56.84 -6.69 55.08
C LEU A 203 -56.50 -8.01 55.78
#